data_AF-A0A660Z9Y6-F1
#
_entry.id   AF-A0A660Z9Y6-F1
#
_cell.length_a   1.000
_cell.length_b   1.000
_cell.length_c   1.000
_cell.angle_alpha   90.00
_cell.angle_beta   90.00
_cell.angle_gamma   90.00
#
_symmetry.space_group_name_H-M   'P 1'
#
loop_
_entity.id
_entity.type
_entity.pdbx_description
1 polymer ?
#
loop_
_entity_poly.entity_id
_entity_poly.type
_entity_poly.pdbx_seq_one_letter_code
_entity_poly.pdbx_strand_id
1 'polypeptide(L)' 'AIHNAGLVSLTHTPSPMNFLTEVLGRPKYERPFLLLVVGYPAKDAKVPDIKKKKLEEIASFI' A
#
# COMPACT_ATOMS: atom_id res chain seq x y z
N ALA A 1 -0.96 -9.18 8.11
CA ALA A 1 0.18 -8.92 9.01
C ALA A 1 0.14 -7.49 9.58
N ILE A 2 0.35 -6.43 8.78
CA ILE A 2 0.44 -5.03 9.27
C ILE A 2 -0.78 -4.61 10.11
N HIS A 3 -1.99 -4.73 9.56
CA HIS A 3 -3.22 -4.36 10.28
C HIS A 3 -3.42 -5.19 11.55
N ASN A 4 -3.15 -6.50 11.47
CA ASN A 4 -3.24 -7.41 12.62
C ASN A 4 -2.25 -7.07 13.74
N ALA A 5 -1.13 -6.42 13.40
CA ALA A 5 -0.14 -5.94 14.36
C ALA A 5 -0.50 -4.56 14.96
N GLY A 6 -1.67 -3.99 14.64
CA GLY A 6 -2.11 -2.68 15.12
C GLY A 6 -1.47 -1.49 14.40
N LEU A 7 -0.85 -1.72 13.23
CA LEU A 7 -0.23 -0.68 12.42
C LEU A 7 -1.09 -0.34 11.19
N VAL A 8 -0.85 0.83 10.61
CA VAL A 8 -1.46 1.26 9.34
C VAL A 8 -0.42 1.29 8.23
N SER A 9 -0.89 1.28 6.98
CA SER A 9 -0.02 1.41 5.81
C SER A 9 -0.63 2.26 4.70
N LEU A 10 0.22 2.97 3.96
CA LEU A 10 -0.11 3.54 2.66
C LEU A 10 0.51 2.68 1.56
N THR A 11 -0.33 2.21 0.64
CA THR A 11 0.08 1.53 -0.59
C THR A 11 0.41 2.58 -1.64
N HIS A 12 1.69 2.75 -1.99
CA HIS A 12 2.15 3.76 -2.94
C HIS A 12 2.85 3.12 -4.14
N THR A 13 2.54 3.61 -5.34
CA THR A 13 3.21 3.20 -6.58
C THR A 13 4.65 3.72 -6.58
N PRO A 14 5.68 2.87 -6.77
CA PRO A 14 7.07 3.29 -6.67
C PRO A 14 7.50 4.09 -7.91
N SER A 15 7.18 5.38 -7.96
CA SER A 15 7.56 6.29 -9.04
C SER A 15 8.35 7.48 -8.48
N PRO A 16 9.56 7.78 -9.00
CA PRO A 16 10.26 7.12 -10.11
C PRO A 16 10.98 5.81 -9.69
N MET A 17 10.84 4.74 -10.50
CA MET A 17 11.33 3.39 -10.17
C MET A 17 12.86 3.29 -10.12
N ASN A 18 13.57 3.92 -11.07
CA ASN A 18 15.04 3.83 -11.17
C ASN A 18 15.72 4.41 -9.92
N PHE A 19 15.18 5.50 -9.38
CA PHE A 19 15.67 6.12 -8.16
C PHE A 19 15.69 5.14 -6.99
N LEU A 20 14.60 4.38 -6.80
CA LEU A 20 14.51 3.39 -5.72
C LEU A 20 15.48 2.22 -5.91
N THR A 21 15.64 1.73 -7.15
CA THR A 21 16.63 0.69 -7.45
C THR A 21 18.05 1.15 -7.12
N GLU A 22 18.41 2.39 -7.51
CA GLU A 22 19.75 2.95 -7.29
C GLU A 22 20.03 3.18 -5.80
N VAL A 23 19.15 3.90 -5.09
CA VAL A 23 19.39 4.27 -3.69
C VAL A 23 19.40 3.06 -2.75
N LEU A 24 18.65 2.00 -3.08
CA LEU A 24 18.62 0.76 -2.31
C LEU A 24 19.63 -0.28 -2.80
N GLY A 25 20.45 0.05 -3.81
CA GLY A 25 21.48 -0.84 -4.37
C GLY A 25 20.92 -2.16 -4.91
N ARG A 26 19.69 -2.15 -5.44
CA ARG A 26 19.06 -3.37 -5.96
C ARG A 26 19.63 -3.72 -7.33
N PRO A 27 19.80 -5.02 -7.64
CA PRO A 27 20.32 -5.44 -8.93
C PRO A 27 19.36 -5.12 -10.07
N LYS A 28 19.89 -4.98 -11.30
CA LYS A 28 19.12 -4.54 -12.49
C LYS A 28 17.94 -5.44 -12.86
N TYR A 29 17.95 -6.70 -12.43
CA TYR A 29 16.87 -7.66 -12.71
C TYR A 29 15.72 -7.58 -11.68
N GLU A 30 15.89 -6.82 -10.60
CA GLU A 30 14.82 -6.51 -9.67
C GLU A 30 14.15 -5.19 -10.02
N ARG A 31 12.83 -5.15 -9.83
CA ARG A 31 12.03 -3.96 -10.06
C ARG A 31 11.20 -3.66 -8.82
N PRO A 32 11.20 -2.41 -8.31
CA PRO A 32 10.27 -2.00 -7.27
C PRO A 32 8.83 -2.29 -7.70
N PHE A 33 8.09 -3.04 -6.88
CA PHE A 33 6.69 -3.35 -7.16
C PHE A 33 5.74 -2.43 -6.40
N LEU A 34 6.01 -2.26 -5.10
CA LEU A 34 5.16 -1.49 -4.20
C LEU A 34 5.99 -0.84 -3.10
N LEU A 35 5.66 0.39 -2.74
CA LEU A 35 6.16 1.03 -1.53
C LEU A 35 5.07 0.97 -0.46
N LEU A 36 5.39 0.34 0.67
CA LEU A 36 4.52 0.28 1.84
C LEU A 36 5.09 1.17 2.95
N VAL A 37 4.45 2.32 3.18
CA VAL A 37 4.78 3.18 4.32
C VAL A 37 4.02 2.66 5.53
N VAL A 38 4.73 2.18 6.56
CA VAL A 38 4.12 1.50 7.72
C VAL A 38 4.43 2.24 9.01
N GLY A 39 3.43 2.35 9.89
CA GLY A 39 3.62 2.93 11.22
C GLY A 39 2.32 3.10 11.99
N TYR A 40 2.38 3.86 13.08
CA TYR A 40 1.20 4.35 13.77
C TYR A 40 0.63 5.57 13.04
N PRO A 41 -0.71 5.72 12.97
CA PRO A 41 -1.30 6.94 12.44
C PRO A 41 -0.96 8.13 13.34
N ALA A 42 -0.86 9.32 12.75
CA ALA A 42 -0.87 10.56 13.53
C ALA A 42 -2.17 10.66 14.34
N LYS A 43 -2.13 11.37 15.48
CA LYS A 43 -3.29 11.53 16.37
C LYS A 43 -4.51 12.14 15.68
N ASP A 44 -4.28 12.98 14.69
CA ASP A 44 -5.27 13.71 13.90
C ASP A 44 -5.36 13.21 12.44
N ALA A 45 -4.85 12.00 12.16
CA ALA A 45 -4.90 11.43 10.83
C ALA A 45 -6.34 11.35 10.32
N LYS A 46 -6.56 11.88 9.11
CA LYS A 46 -7.85 11.85 8.42
C LYS A 46 -7.79 10.90 7.23
N VAL A 47 -8.93 10.27 6.95
CA VAL A 47 -9.13 9.45 5.75
C VAL A 47 -10.33 10.02 4.98
N PRO A 48 -10.35 9.90 3.64
CA PRO A 48 -11.54 10.27 2.88
C PRO A 48 -12.72 9.38 3.26
N ASP A 49 -13.93 9.91 3.22
CA ASP A 49 -15.15 9.14 3.48
C ASP A 49 -15.53 8.29 2.26
N ILE A 50 -14.78 7.22 2.03
CA ILE A 50 -15.02 6.24 0.96
C ILE A 50 -15.70 4.99 1.52
N LYS A 51 -16.61 4.39 0.76
CA LYS A 51 -17.25 3.13 1.09
C LYS A 51 -16.78 2.03 0.15
N LYS A 52 -16.68 0.80 0.67
CA LYS A 52 -16.49 -0.39 -0.17
C LYS A 52 -17.79 -0.71 -0.90
N LYS A 53 -17.68 -1.31 -2.08
CA LYS A 53 -18.81 -1.94 -2.77
C LYS A 53 -19.41 -3.03 -1.89
N LYS A 54 -20.72 -3.24 -2.01
CA LYS A 54 -21.41 -4.36 -1.36
C LYS A 54 -21.00 -5.69 -2.01
N LEU A 55 -21.25 -6.79 -1.31
CA LEU A 55 -20.85 -8.13 -1.77
C LEU A 55 -21.52 -8.48 -3.09
N GLU A 56 -22.81 -8.14 -3.24
CA GLU A 56 -23.62 -8.43 -4.42
C GLU A 56 -23.14 -7.66 -5.66
N GLU A 57 -22.38 -6.58 -5.48
CA GLU A 57 -21.79 -5.81 -6.57
C GLU A 57 -20.47 -6.40 -7.08
N ILE A 58 -19.85 -7.33 -6.34
CA ILE A 58 -18.51 -7.86 -6.64
C ILE A 58 -18.45 -9.40 -6.69
N ALA A 59 -19.54 -10.09 -6.34
CA ALA A 59 -19.59 -11.55 -6.31
C ALA A 59 -20.93 -12.06 -6.87
N SER A 60 -20.84 -13.14 -7.66
CA SER A 60 -21.97 -13.94 -8.12
C SER A 60 -21.83 -15.35 -7.57
N PHE A 61 -22.93 -15.92 -7.09
CA PHE A 61 -22.97 -17.27 -6.54
C PHE A 61 -23.77 -18.16 -7.50
N ILE A 62 -23.32 -19.40 -7.69
CA ILE A 62 -24.00 -20.44 -8.49
C ILE A 62 -24.59 -21.47 -7.51
#